data_AF-A0A124HPK3-F1
#
_entry.id   AF-A0A124HPK3-F1
#
_cell.length_a   1.000
_cell.length_b   1.000
_cell.length_c   1.000
_cell.angle_alpha   90.00
_cell.angle_beta   90.00
_cell.angle_gamma   90.00
#
_symmetry.space_group_name_H-M   'P 1'
#
loop_
_entity.id
_entity.type
_entity.pdbx_description
1 polymer ?
#
loop_
_entity_poly.entity_id
_entity_poly.type
_entity_poly.pdbx_seq_one_letter_code
_entity_poly.pdbx_strand_id
1 'polypeptide(L)'
;MEQLDLFAELGEPEAPKPGKTITLPKPTAGQYATTVAKPSQPQQPALIPQAPPRPRPEFSIRPADGPTFGEAVSTAWHRAHGGNRMEIPLGIVATLALWPLKGHPRTLARFFKGLDAQQLMSCVREVAAYWWMRRPDLIDTASVLFRWAEEDRHTPNELAAIRATFHAALDHNALDRTGHADPEANSWIDLMSWTVTSLRHNTARQGLGEYHTPPEVCDMMAAQIIGDDREAIREGYSILDPCAGTGGMVRSAAQHLRGMGLDPAKFTWFAQEIDPLAAAGCAVNMIVWGMGPNALVACGDTLAEGDLWPRAVEHRRIMVERRDDAAAHMAIVHAVGRVEQLVNGGSRAA
;
A
#
# COMPACT_ATOMS: atom_id res chain seq x y z
N MET A 1 -19.50 45.90 -28.12
CA MET A 1 -18.64 44.81 -27.62
C MET A 1 -19.55 43.61 -27.47
N GLU A 2 -19.64 42.79 -28.52
CA GLU A 2 -20.36 41.52 -28.47
C GLU A 2 -19.46 40.50 -27.78
N GLN A 3 -19.98 39.91 -26.71
CA GLN A 3 -19.32 38.84 -25.97
C GLN A 3 -19.56 37.54 -26.75
N LEU A 4 -18.51 37.02 -27.38
CA LEU A 4 -18.54 35.71 -28.03
C LEU A 4 -18.69 34.63 -26.96
N ASP A 5 -19.86 33.99 -26.93
CA ASP A 5 -20.13 32.84 -26.09
C ASP A 5 -19.51 31.58 -26.73
N LEU A 6 -18.31 31.21 -26.25
CA LEU A 6 -17.47 30.13 -26.77
C LEU A 6 -18.09 28.73 -26.56
N PHE A 7 -19.24 28.63 -25.88
CA PHE A 7 -19.86 27.35 -25.50
C PHE A 7 -21.24 27.13 -26.13
N ALA A 8 -21.71 28.05 -26.98
CA ALA A 8 -23.02 27.94 -27.64
C ALA A 8 -23.13 26.74 -28.61
N GLU A 9 -22.01 26.16 -29.06
CA GLU A 9 -21.98 25.02 -30.00
C GLU A 9 -21.85 23.65 -29.33
N LEU A 10 -21.73 23.56 -28.00
CA LEU A 10 -21.71 22.27 -27.31
C LEU A 10 -23.16 21.79 -27.09
N GLY A 11 -23.64 20.94 -28.00
CA GLY A 11 -24.92 20.25 -27.85
C GLY A 11 -25.02 19.50 -26.51
N GLU A 12 -26.26 19.22 -26.08
CA GLU A 12 -26.48 18.58 -24.78
C GLU A 12 -25.74 17.24 -24.64
N PRO A 13 -25.07 16.99 -23.50
CA PRO A 13 -24.33 15.75 -23.29
C PRO A 13 -25.28 14.54 -23.31
N GLU A 14 -24.94 13.53 -24.11
CA GLU A 14 -25.69 12.27 -24.18
C GLU A 14 -25.71 11.62 -22.78
N ALA A 15 -26.89 11.21 -22.32
CA ALA A 15 -27.05 10.58 -21.01
C ALA A 15 -26.16 9.33 -20.90
N PRO A 16 -25.44 9.14 -19.77
CA PRO A 16 -24.54 8.00 -19.62
C PRO A 16 -25.32 6.69 -19.74
N LYS A 17 -24.89 5.84 -20.67
CA LYS A 17 -25.44 4.49 -20.84
C LYS A 17 -25.23 3.71 -19.54
N PRO A 18 -26.23 2.97 -19.03
CA PRO A 18 -26.12 2.26 -17.77
C PRO A 18 -24.96 1.26 -17.85
N GLY A 19 -23.91 1.51 -17.06
CA GLY A 19 -22.74 0.64 -16.95
C GLY A 19 -23.14 -0.73 -16.41
N LYS A 20 -22.50 -1.79 -16.94
CA LYS A 20 -22.66 -3.14 -16.42
C LYS A 20 -22.25 -3.15 -14.95
N THR A 21 -23.11 -3.73 -14.09
CA THR A 21 -22.79 -3.99 -12.68
C THR A 21 -21.45 -4.70 -12.57
N ILE A 22 -20.48 -4.04 -11.91
CA ILE A 22 -19.15 -4.57 -11.69
C ILE A 22 -19.28 -5.80 -10.77
N THR A 23 -18.99 -6.98 -11.31
CA THR A 23 -18.91 -8.22 -10.52
C THR A 23 -17.44 -8.49 -10.25
N LEU A 24 -16.97 -8.10 -9.06
CA LEU A 24 -15.63 -8.44 -8.61
C LEU A 24 -15.53 -9.96 -8.37
N PRO A 25 -14.45 -10.64 -8.79
CA PRO A 25 -14.24 -12.04 -8.45
C PRO A 25 -14.19 -12.20 -6.92
N LYS A 26 -14.96 -13.15 -6.39
CA LYS A 26 -15.03 -13.38 -4.94
C LYS A 26 -13.67 -13.93 -4.45
N PRO A 27 -13.10 -13.40 -3.36
CA PRO A 27 -11.91 -13.98 -2.75
C PRO A 27 -12.18 -15.41 -2.25
N THR A 28 -11.26 -16.33 -2.51
CA THR A 28 -11.35 -17.72 -2.03
C THR A 28 -11.32 -17.77 -0.50
N ALA A 29 -12.26 -18.52 0.09
CA ALA A 29 -12.38 -18.68 1.53
C ALA A 29 -11.06 -19.22 2.13
N GLY A 30 -10.49 -18.46 3.07
CA GLY A 30 -9.18 -18.73 3.70
C GLY A 30 -8.24 -17.52 3.72
N GLN A 31 -8.55 -16.47 2.93
CA GLN A 31 -7.69 -15.28 2.77
C GLN A 31 -7.74 -14.29 3.96
N TYR A 32 -8.65 -14.45 4.91
CA TYR A 32 -8.83 -13.52 6.05
C TYR A 32 -9.21 -14.23 7.36
N ALA A 33 -8.55 -15.34 7.69
CA ALA A 33 -8.69 -15.91 9.03
C ALA A 33 -7.94 -15.05 10.06
N THR A 34 -8.51 -13.91 10.45
CA THR A 34 -8.49 -13.57 11.88
C THR A 34 -9.21 -14.70 12.60
N THR A 35 -8.65 -15.21 13.68
CA THR A 35 -9.28 -16.19 14.56
C THR A 35 -10.65 -15.68 15.02
N VAL A 36 -11.71 -16.02 14.27
CA VAL A 36 -13.08 -15.81 14.71
C VAL A 36 -13.32 -16.85 15.79
N ALA A 37 -13.46 -16.39 17.03
CA ALA A 37 -13.88 -17.24 18.15
C ALA A 37 -15.18 -17.97 17.76
N LYS A 38 -15.26 -19.27 18.08
CA LYS A 38 -16.44 -20.12 17.81
C LYS A 38 -17.73 -19.43 18.28
N PRO A 39 -18.83 -19.47 17.50
CA PRO A 39 -20.09 -18.90 17.92
C PRO A 39 -20.65 -19.70 19.11
N SER A 40 -20.75 -19.04 20.26
CA SER A 40 -21.59 -19.49 21.38
C SER A 40 -23.07 -19.33 21.01
N GLN A 41 -23.90 -20.25 21.52
CA GLN A 41 -25.35 -20.35 21.28
C GLN A 41 -26.10 -19.02 21.43
N PRO A 42 -27.22 -18.82 20.71
CA PRO A 42 -27.94 -17.55 20.65
C PRO A 42 -28.52 -17.19 22.02
N GLN A 43 -27.84 -16.27 22.72
CA GLN A 43 -28.44 -15.50 23.81
C GLN A 43 -29.18 -14.31 23.20
N GLN A 44 -30.33 -13.98 23.80
CA GLN A 44 -31.20 -12.85 23.43
C GLN A 44 -30.40 -11.58 23.15
N PRO A 45 -30.82 -10.72 22.19
CA PRO A 45 -30.07 -9.54 21.80
C PRO A 45 -29.95 -8.59 22.99
N ALA A 46 -28.81 -8.66 23.68
CA ALA A 46 -28.38 -7.59 24.56
C ALA A 46 -28.18 -6.35 23.69
N LEU A 47 -28.77 -5.23 24.09
CA LEU A 47 -28.45 -3.90 23.57
C LEU A 47 -26.94 -3.75 23.58
N ILE A 48 -26.30 -3.88 22.42
CA ILE A 48 -24.89 -3.54 22.25
C ILE A 48 -24.82 -2.05 22.56
N PRO A 49 -24.10 -1.61 23.60
CA PRO A 49 -23.87 -0.19 23.80
C PRO A 49 -23.20 0.31 22.53
N GLN A 50 -23.85 1.23 21.81
CA GLN A 50 -23.18 1.94 20.73
C GLN A 50 -21.90 2.51 21.34
N ALA A 51 -20.75 2.10 20.79
CA ALA A 51 -19.49 2.71 21.18
C ALA A 51 -19.68 4.22 21.06
N PRO A 52 -19.29 5.02 22.07
CA PRO A 52 -19.47 6.46 21.99
C PRO A 52 -18.83 6.95 20.69
N PRO A 53 -19.43 7.93 19.98
CA PRO A 53 -18.81 8.51 18.81
C PRO A 53 -17.39 8.91 19.21
N ARG A 54 -16.39 8.29 18.56
CA ARG A 54 -14.99 8.68 18.80
C ARG A 54 -14.94 10.17 18.46
N PRO A 55 -14.46 11.04 19.38
CA PRO A 55 -14.37 12.45 19.08
C PRO A 55 -13.63 12.60 17.75
N ARG A 56 -14.26 13.27 16.79
CA ARG A 56 -13.63 13.68 15.53
C ARG A 56 -12.31 14.34 15.95
N PRO A 57 -11.13 13.84 15.53
CA PRO A 57 -9.95 14.67 15.66
C PRO A 57 -10.21 15.88 14.76
N GLU A 58 -10.60 17.01 15.37
CA GLU A 58 -10.48 18.34 14.77
C GLU A 58 -9.03 18.42 14.28
N PHE A 59 -8.84 18.25 12.97
CA PHE A 59 -7.58 18.34 12.22
C PHE A 59 -6.35 18.32 13.13
N SER A 60 -6.14 17.21 13.83
CA SER A 60 -5.10 17.15 14.85
C SER A 60 -3.79 17.12 14.10
N ILE A 61 -3.15 18.29 13.97
CA ILE A 61 -1.76 18.43 13.58
C ILE A 61 -0.95 17.70 14.65
N ARG A 62 -0.81 16.38 14.52
CA ARG A 62 0.37 15.72 15.02
C ARG A 62 1.38 15.97 13.92
N PRO A 63 2.41 16.82 14.11
CA PRO A 63 3.57 16.81 13.24
C PRO A 63 4.29 15.48 13.53
N ALA A 64 3.69 14.42 13.04
CA ALA A 64 4.43 13.34 12.48
C ALA A 64 5.45 13.95 11.54
N ASP A 65 6.71 13.95 11.96
CA ASP A 65 7.76 14.60 11.20
C ASP A 65 8.12 13.75 9.96
N GLY A 66 7.22 13.80 8.98
CA GLY A 66 7.34 13.20 7.67
C GLY A 66 8.46 13.84 6.85
N PRO A 67 8.54 15.18 6.76
CA PRO A 67 9.65 15.86 6.11
C PRO A 67 11.02 15.41 6.64
N THR A 68 11.24 15.40 7.95
CA THR A 68 12.53 14.97 8.50
C THR A 68 12.77 13.47 8.32
N PHE A 69 11.74 12.63 8.32
CA PHE A 69 11.90 11.22 7.96
C PHE A 69 12.41 11.06 6.53
N GLY A 70 11.77 11.74 5.57
CA GLY A 70 12.16 11.69 4.15
C GLY A 70 13.57 12.25 3.93
N GLU A 71 13.89 13.37 4.58
CA GLU A 71 15.23 13.98 4.53
C GLU A 71 16.30 13.05 5.12
N ALA A 72 16.02 12.38 6.24
CA ALA A 72 16.95 11.45 6.87
C ALA A 72 17.25 10.24 5.97
N VAL A 73 16.21 9.65 5.36
CA VAL A 73 16.34 8.54 4.40
C VAL A 73 17.14 8.98 3.17
N SER A 74 16.78 10.11 2.55
CA SER A 74 17.47 10.66 1.39
C SER A 74 18.94 11.00 1.69
N THR A 75 19.18 11.64 2.84
CA THR A 75 20.53 12.01 3.30
C THR A 75 21.39 10.77 3.52
N ALA A 76 20.87 9.73 4.17
CA ALA A 76 21.60 8.49 4.41
C ALA A 76 21.99 7.81 3.10
N TRP A 77 21.05 7.73 2.15
CA TRP A 77 21.27 7.17 0.82
C TRP A 77 22.39 7.88 0.05
N HIS A 78 22.31 9.21 -0.04
CA HIS A 78 23.29 9.99 -0.81
C HIS A 78 24.64 10.14 -0.10
N ARG A 79 24.68 10.26 1.24
CA ARG A 79 25.94 10.32 1.99
C ARG A 79 26.76 9.04 1.87
N ALA A 80 26.09 7.89 1.78
CA ALA A 80 26.73 6.60 1.56
C ALA A 80 27.00 6.29 0.08
N HIS A 81 26.76 7.25 -0.83
CA HIS A 81 27.02 7.14 -2.27
C HIS A 81 26.18 6.04 -2.96
N GLY A 82 24.90 5.89 -2.57
CA GLY A 82 23.97 4.93 -3.18
C GLY A 82 23.59 5.23 -4.65
N GLY A 83 23.90 6.43 -5.15
CA GLY A 83 23.63 6.80 -6.54
C GLY A 83 22.18 7.24 -6.79
N ASN A 84 21.69 7.00 -8.02
CA ASN A 84 20.43 7.57 -8.52
C ASN A 84 19.24 6.58 -8.49
N ARG A 85 19.46 5.36 -8.00
CA ARG A 85 18.45 4.29 -7.94
C ARG A 85 17.48 4.53 -6.78
N MET A 86 16.51 5.42 -6.97
CA MET A 86 15.53 5.78 -5.94
C MET A 86 14.65 4.60 -5.50
N GLU A 87 14.50 3.57 -6.34
CA GLU A 87 13.75 2.36 -6.04
C GLU A 87 14.31 1.56 -4.85
N ILE A 88 15.62 1.66 -4.58
CA ILE A 88 16.27 0.97 -3.45
C ILE A 88 15.86 1.59 -2.10
N PRO A 89 16.12 2.88 -1.81
CA PRO A 89 15.69 3.49 -0.55
C PRO A 89 14.16 3.46 -0.37
N LEU A 90 13.38 3.59 -1.45
CA LEU A 90 11.92 3.41 -1.39
C LEU A 90 11.54 1.97 -1.02
N GLY A 91 12.20 0.98 -1.61
CA GLY A 91 12.04 -0.43 -1.29
C GLY A 91 12.32 -0.73 0.17
N ILE A 92 13.36 -0.13 0.74
CA ILE A 92 13.69 -0.28 2.16
C ILE A 92 12.56 0.24 3.06
N VAL A 93 12.04 1.43 2.76
CA VAL A 93 10.89 2.00 3.50
C VAL A 93 9.65 1.11 3.34
N ALA A 94 9.38 0.62 2.13
CA ALA A 94 8.29 -0.30 1.87
C ALA A 94 8.44 -1.61 2.66
N THR A 95 9.65 -2.19 2.72
CA THR A 95 9.94 -3.42 3.49
C THR A 95 9.64 -3.24 4.97
N LEU A 96 10.05 -2.12 5.57
CA LEU A 96 9.77 -1.82 6.97
C LEU A 96 8.27 -1.55 7.20
N ALA A 97 7.62 -0.82 6.30
CA ALA A 97 6.20 -0.52 6.37
C ALA A 97 5.33 -1.79 6.32
N LEU A 98 5.71 -2.70 5.43
CA LEU A 98 5.04 -3.98 5.19
C LEU A 98 5.51 -5.08 6.13
N TRP A 99 6.39 -4.83 7.11
CA TRP A 99 6.88 -5.91 7.96
C TRP A 99 5.71 -6.67 8.63
N PRO A 100 5.60 -8.01 8.46
CA PRO A 100 4.42 -8.76 8.89
C PRO A 100 4.14 -8.72 10.40
N LEU A 101 5.21 -8.69 11.21
CA LEU A 101 5.09 -8.67 12.67
C LEU A 101 4.86 -7.23 13.16
N LYS A 102 3.69 -6.98 13.76
CA LYS A 102 3.28 -5.68 14.30
C LYS A 102 3.44 -5.64 15.84
N GLY A 103 3.46 -4.44 16.42
CA GLY A 103 3.40 -4.22 17.89
C GLY A 103 4.72 -4.23 18.67
N HIS A 104 5.87 -4.53 18.04
CA HIS A 104 7.18 -4.65 18.73
C HIS A 104 8.29 -3.78 18.11
N PRO A 105 8.06 -2.49 17.84
CA PRO A 105 8.93 -1.68 16.99
C PRO A 105 10.38 -1.59 17.48
N ARG A 106 10.61 -1.41 18.79
CA ARG A 106 11.97 -1.33 19.34
C ARG A 106 12.77 -2.64 19.23
N THR A 107 12.10 -3.77 19.41
CA THR A 107 12.75 -5.09 19.30
C THR A 107 13.07 -5.40 17.84
N LEU A 108 12.14 -5.11 16.93
CA LEU A 108 12.34 -5.25 15.50
C LEU A 108 13.46 -4.32 15.00
N ALA A 109 13.48 -3.06 15.43
CA ALA A 109 14.54 -2.12 15.06
C ALA A 109 15.93 -2.60 15.51
N ARG A 110 16.04 -3.16 16.73
CA ARG A 110 17.30 -3.77 17.20
C ARG A 110 17.71 -4.99 16.36
N PHE A 111 16.74 -5.82 15.97
CA PHE A 111 16.97 -6.96 15.08
C PHE A 111 17.53 -6.49 13.73
N PHE A 112 16.85 -5.59 13.03
CA PHE A 112 17.29 -5.09 11.72
C PHE A 112 18.66 -4.41 11.77
N LYS A 113 18.94 -3.60 12.80
CA LYS A 113 20.25 -2.94 12.98
C LYS A 113 21.41 -3.91 13.21
N GLY A 114 21.11 -5.13 13.65
CA GLY A 114 22.10 -6.20 13.81
C GLY A 114 22.45 -6.94 12.52
N LEU A 115 21.70 -6.72 11.44
CA LEU A 115 21.87 -7.43 10.17
C LEU A 115 22.91 -6.75 9.28
N ASP A 116 23.61 -7.55 8.49
CA ASP A 116 24.41 -7.06 7.37
C ASP A 116 23.55 -6.75 6.13
N ALA A 117 24.14 -6.18 5.09
CA ALA A 117 23.41 -5.78 3.88
C ALA A 117 22.77 -6.97 3.14
N GLN A 118 23.42 -8.14 3.14
CA GLN A 118 22.90 -9.33 2.45
C GLN A 118 21.71 -9.93 3.20
N GLN A 119 21.78 -9.94 4.53
CA GLN A 119 20.68 -10.32 5.40
C GLN A 119 19.50 -9.35 5.27
N LEU A 120 19.76 -8.04 5.21
CA LEU A 120 18.72 -7.03 4.96
C LEU A 120 18.04 -7.22 3.60
N MET A 121 18.79 -7.49 2.53
CA MET A 121 18.22 -7.83 1.22
C MET A 121 17.39 -9.12 1.27
N SER A 122 17.78 -10.09 2.11
CA SER A 122 16.96 -11.28 2.35
C SER A 122 15.62 -10.92 3.00
N CYS A 123 15.60 -10.01 3.98
CA CYS A 123 14.36 -9.48 4.55
C CYS A 123 13.48 -8.77 3.50
N VAL A 124 14.07 -8.02 2.55
CA VAL A 124 13.32 -7.38 1.45
C VAL A 124 12.60 -8.44 0.62
N ARG A 125 13.29 -9.50 0.22
CA ARG A 125 12.72 -10.63 -0.55
C ARG A 125 11.64 -11.37 0.23
N GLU A 126 11.86 -11.61 1.53
CA GLU A 126 10.89 -12.28 2.40
C GLU A 126 9.58 -11.48 2.55
N VAL A 127 9.67 -10.15 2.72
CA VAL A 127 8.48 -9.29 2.79
C VAL A 127 7.72 -9.29 1.48
N ALA A 128 8.43 -9.18 0.36
CA ALA A 128 7.83 -9.24 -0.96
C ALA A 128 7.09 -10.57 -1.16
N ALA A 129 7.73 -11.70 -0.87
CA ALA A 129 7.12 -13.02 -0.97
C ALA A 129 5.91 -13.19 -0.02
N TYR A 130 6.01 -12.73 1.22
CA TYR A 130 4.93 -12.81 2.21
C TYR A 130 3.67 -12.09 1.73
N TRP A 131 3.82 -10.89 1.18
CA TRP A 131 2.70 -10.11 0.68
C TRP A 131 2.25 -10.52 -0.70
N TRP A 132 3.13 -11.04 -1.56
CA TRP A 132 2.73 -11.56 -2.87
C TRP A 132 1.75 -12.72 -2.70
N MET A 133 1.94 -13.57 -1.68
CA MET A 133 0.97 -14.61 -1.34
C MET A 133 -0.41 -14.08 -0.91
N ARG A 134 -0.53 -12.81 -0.51
CA ARG A 134 -1.78 -12.21 -0.01
C ARG A 134 -2.41 -11.24 -1.00
N ARG A 135 -1.60 -10.38 -1.60
CA ARG A 135 -1.93 -9.30 -2.52
C ARG A 135 -0.96 -9.33 -3.70
N PRO A 136 -0.99 -10.40 -4.53
CA PRO A 136 -0.03 -10.60 -5.61
C PRO A 136 -0.08 -9.46 -6.62
N ASP A 137 -1.25 -8.87 -6.83
CA ASP A 137 -1.48 -7.72 -7.69
C ASP A 137 -0.74 -6.46 -7.23
N LEU A 138 -0.84 -6.10 -5.94
CA LEU A 138 -0.23 -4.89 -5.41
C LEU A 138 1.27 -5.07 -5.30
N ILE A 139 1.73 -6.26 -4.97
CA ILE A 139 3.17 -6.55 -4.94
C ILE A 139 3.76 -6.63 -6.35
N ASP A 140 3.00 -7.06 -7.36
CA ASP A 140 3.44 -6.99 -8.75
C ASP A 140 3.52 -5.54 -9.25
N THR A 141 2.50 -4.71 -8.96
CA THR A 141 2.56 -3.25 -9.19
C THR A 141 3.72 -2.60 -8.45
N ALA A 142 4.00 -3.02 -7.22
CA ALA A 142 5.12 -2.53 -6.42
C ALA A 142 6.45 -3.23 -6.71
N SER A 143 6.54 -4.11 -7.72
CA SER A 143 7.69 -5.00 -7.90
C SER A 143 9.02 -4.27 -8.10
N VAL A 144 9.01 -3.06 -8.67
CA VAL A 144 10.19 -2.19 -8.79
C VAL A 144 10.86 -1.90 -7.44
N LEU A 145 10.09 -1.88 -6.35
CA LEU A 145 10.59 -1.63 -4.99
C LEU A 145 11.25 -2.84 -4.34
N PHE A 146 11.14 -4.04 -4.92
CA PHE A 146 11.66 -5.28 -4.32
C PHE A 146 12.65 -6.03 -5.22
N ARG A 147 12.52 -5.93 -6.56
CA ARG A 147 13.34 -6.67 -7.53
C ARG A 147 14.83 -6.43 -7.39
N TRP A 148 15.25 -5.24 -6.97
CA TRP A 148 16.67 -4.92 -6.78
C TRP A 148 17.35 -5.83 -5.74
N ALA A 149 16.60 -6.40 -4.79
CA ALA A 149 17.14 -7.30 -3.78
C ALA A 149 17.43 -8.72 -4.33
N GLU A 150 16.97 -9.03 -5.55
CA GLU A 150 17.25 -10.29 -6.26
C GLU A 150 18.47 -10.17 -7.18
N GLU A 151 19.00 -8.97 -7.37
CA GLU A 151 20.14 -8.73 -8.25
C GLU A 151 21.45 -9.24 -7.62
N ASP A 152 22.22 -10.03 -8.38
CA ASP A 152 23.49 -10.62 -7.94
C ASP A 152 24.64 -9.60 -7.75
N ARG A 153 24.46 -8.35 -8.21
CA ARG A 153 25.55 -7.36 -8.29
C ARG A 153 25.16 -6.04 -7.66
N HIS A 154 25.58 -5.85 -6.42
CA HIS A 154 25.57 -4.56 -5.73
C HIS A 154 27.01 -4.11 -5.49
N THR A 155 27.31 -2.84 -5.76
CA THR A 155 28.63 -2.28 -5.44
C THR A 155 28.83 -2.19 -3.92
N PRO A 156 30.08 -2.15 -3.41
CA PRO A 156 30.34 -1.95 -1.98
C PRO A 156 29.68 -0.67 -1.42
N ASN A 157 29.60 0.39 -2.23
CA ASN A 157 28.93 1.65 -1.86
C ASN A 157 27.42 1.46 -1.78
N GLU A 158 26.78 0.77 -2.72
CA GLU A 158 25.34 0.45 -2.65
C GLU A 158 25.02 -0.40 -1.42
N LEU A 159 25.84 -1.40 -1.09
CA LEU A 159 25.64 -2.22 0.12
C LEU A 159 25.76 -1.38 1.40
N ALA A 160 26.72 -0.45 1.46
CA ALA A 160 26.84 0.50 2.56
C ALA A 160 25.63 1.44 2.63
N ALA A 161 25.15 1.93 1.48
CA ALA A 161 24.00 2.80 1.38
C ALA A 161 22.69 2.11 1.77
N ILE A 162 22.47 0.86 1.35
CA ILE A 162 21.34 0.02 1.77
C ILE A 162 21.30 -0.06 3.29
N ARG A 163 22.43 -0.42 3.92
CA ARG A 163 22.51 -0.53 5.38
C ARG A 163 22.28 0.83 6.07
N ALA A 164 22.89 1.89 5.57
CA ALA A 164 22.71 3.24 6.12
C ALA A 164 21.25 3.70 6.03
N THR A 165 20.58 3.44 4.91
CA THR A 165 19.17 3.78 4.71
C THR A 165 18.25 2.99 5.63
N PHE A 166 18.48 1.68 5.81
CA PHE A 166 17.75 0.89 6.82
C PHE A 166 17.89 1.49 8.21
N HIS A 167 19.11 1.82 8.61
CA HIS A 167 19.38 2.43 9.91
C HIS A 167 18.65 3.77 10.07
N ALA A 168 18.74 4.65 9.07
CA ALA A 168 18.08 5.95 9.09
C ALA A 168 16.55 5.82 9.20
N ALA A 169 15.93 4.95 8.41
CA ALA A 169 14.49 4.71 8.49
C ALA A 169 14.07 4.18 9.89
N LEU A 170 14.88 3.31 10.49
CA LEU A 170 14.65 2.78 11.83
C LEU A 170 14.87 3.83 12.93
N ASP A 171 15.92 4.65 12.83
CA ASP A 171 16.22 5.75 13.75
C ASP A 171 15.13 6.83 13.73
N HIS A 172 14.47 7.00 12.59
CA HIS A 172 13.33 7.91 12.42
C HIS A 172 11.98 7.20 12.59
N ASN A 173 11.97 6.08 13.31
CA ASN A 173 10.77 5.41 13.82
C ASN A 173 9.82 4.87 12.72
N ALA A 174 10.34 4.39 11.59
CA ALA A 174 9.51 3.75 10.55
C ALA A 174 8.55 2.70 11.14
N LEU A 175 9.09 1.80 11.97
CA LEU A 175 8.29 0.71 12.56
C LEU A 175 7.30 1.19 13.61
N ASP A 176 7.55 2.28 14.34
CA ASP A 176 6.54 2.83 15.24
C ASP A 176 5.39 3.47 14.46
N ARG A 177 5.65 4.01 13.26
CA ARG A 177 4.66 4.71 12.43
C ARG A 177 3.76 3.75 11.63
N THR A 178 4.27 2.59 11.24
CA THR A 178 3.56 1.61 10.38
C THR A 178 3.42 0.22 11.00
N GLY A 179 3.83 0.08 12.26
CA GLY A 179 3.85 -1.18 13.02
C GLY A 179 2.64 -1.39 13.91
N HIS A 180 1.57 -0.61 13.77
CA HIS A 180 0.35 -0.75 14.56
C HIS A 180 -0.52 -1.90 14.05
N ALA A 181 -1.27 -2.53 14.97
CA ALA A 181 -2.31 -3.49 14.61
C ALA A 181 -3.52 -2.81 13.96
N ASP A 182 -3.79 -1.55 14.33
CA ASP A 182 -4.84 -0.72 13.74
C ASP A 182 -4.34 -0.04 12.45
N PRO A 183 -4.95 -0.33 11.28
CA PRO A 183 -4.60 0.33 10.02
C PRO A 183 -4.83 1.85 10.02
N GLU A 184 -5.72 2.37 10.86
CA GLU A 184 -5.94 3.81 11.00
C GLU A 184 -4.64 4.50 11.41
N ALA A 185 -4.01 4.02 12.48
CA ALA A 185 -2.77 4.57 13.03
C ALA A 185 -1.61 4.48 12.02
N ASN A 186 -1.55 3.39 11.26
CA ASN A 186 -0.55 3.21 10.19
C ASN A 186 -0.70 4.19 9.02
N SER A 187 -1.85 4.87 8.92
CA SER A 187 -2.15 5.81 7.86
C SER A 187 -2.06 7.27 8.30
N TRP A 188 -1.65 7.57 9.54
CA TRP A 188 -1.43 8.96 9.95
C TRP A 188 -0.33 9.64 9.13
N ILE A 189 0.64 8.88 8.62
CA ILE A 189 1.81 9.39 7.89
C ILE A 189 2.02 8.55 6.64
N ASP A 190 2.14 9.21 5.49
CA ASP A 190 2.57 8.57 4.26
C ASP A 190 4.11 8.57 4.17
N LEU A 191 4.75 7.51 4.69
CA LEU A 191 6.21 7.37 4.61
C LEU A 191 6.71 7.28 3.17
N MET A 192 5.93 6.69 2.26
CA MET A 192 6.31 6.55 0.85
C MET A 192 6.36 7.92 0.19
N SER A 193 5.33 8.76 0.39
CA SER A 193 5.28 10.13 -0.14
C SER A 193 6.49 10.94 0.28
N TRP A 194 6.76 11.02 1.59
CA TRP A 194 7.90 11.80 2.11
C TRP A 194 9.24 11.29 1.60
N THR A 195 9.38 9.98 1.40
CA THR A 195 10.59 9.38 0.85
C THR A 195 10.77 9.73 -0.62
N VAL A 196 9.74 9.54 -1.46
CA VAL A 196 9.79 9.88 -2.90
C VAL A 196 10.10 11.37 -3.08
N THR A 197 9.39 12.24 -2.35
CA THR A 197 9.56 13.69 -2.46
C THR A 197 10.96 14.15 -2.05
N SER A 198 11.58 13.48 -1.08
CA SER A 198 12.92 13.84 -0.58
C SER A 198 14.05 13.26 -1.42
N LEU A 199 13.81 12.18 -2.17
CA LEU A 199 14.78 11.59 -3.10
C LEU A 199 14.78 12.27 -4.46
N ARG A 200 13.65 12.85 -4.89
CA ARG A 200 13.59 13.62 -6.14
C ARG A 200 14.43 14.89 -6.03
N HIS A 201 15.38 15.06 -6.95
CA HIS A 201 16.19 16.27 -7.04
C HIS A 201 15.32 17.53 -7.16
N ASN A 202 15.67 18.60 -6.43
CA ASN A 202 14.92 19.86 -6.40
C ASN A 202 14.63 20.46 -7.79
N THR A 203 15.53 20.30 -8.77
CA THR A 203 15.35 20.78 -10.15
C THR A 203 14.30 19.98 -10.91
N ALA A 204 14.18 18.67 -10.67
CA ALA A 204 13.14 17.85 -11.26
C ALA A 204 11.74 18.23 -10.73
N ARG A 205 11.64 18.58 -9.44
CA ARG A 205 10.40 19.03 -8.81
C ARG A 205 9.84 20.30 -9.46
N GLN A 206 10.71 21.26 -9.81
CA GLN A 206 10.30 22.51 -10.45
C GLN A 206 9.95 22.34 -11.93
N GLY A 207 10.67 21.47 -12.66
CA GLY A 207 10.45 21.24 -14.09
C GLY A 207 9.22 20.39 -14.42
N LEU A 208 8.80 19.50 -13.52
CA LEU A 208 7.64 18.62 -13.72
C LEU A 208 6.32 19.22 -13.20
N GLY A 209 6.36 20.29 -12.40
CA GLY A 209 5.16 20.88 -11.78
C GLY A 209 4.44 19.94 -10.80
N GLU A 210 5.11 18.87 -10.35
CA GLU A 210 4.60 17.91 -9.38
C GLU A 210 4.62 18.54 -7.97
N TYR A 211 3.50 19.14 -7.58
CA TYR A 211 3.31 19.64 -6.21
C TYR A 211 2.62 18.58 -5.37
N HIS A 212 3.25 18.18 -4.27
CA HIS A 212 2.60 17.34 -3.27
C HIS A 212 1.41 18.09 -2.66
N THR A 213 0.20 17.55 -2.81
CA THR A 213 -1.00 18.09 -2.15
C THR A 213 -0.86 17.90 -0.63
N PRO A 214 -0.86 18.99 0.16
CA PRO A 214 -0.75 18.87 1.61
C PRO A 214 -1.89 18.00 2.17
N PRO A 215 -1.63 17.14 3.18
CA PRO A 215 -2.64 16.26 3.74
C PRO A 215 -3.93 16.98 4.17
N GLU A 216 -3.82 18.20 4.69
CA GLU A 216 -4.94 19.00 5.16
C GLU A 216 -5.89 19.39 4.01
N VAL A 217 -5.34 19.62 2.82
CA VAL A 217 -6.13 19.92 1.61
C VAL A 217 -6.84 18.65 1.13
N CYS A 218 -6.15 17.50 1.14
CA CYS A 218 -6.76 16.21 0.82
C CYS A 218 -7.88 15.86 1.81
N ASP A 219 -7.68 16.07 3.11
CA ASP A 219 -8.68 15.81 4.16
C ASP A 219 -9.92 16.69 3.96
N MET A 220 -9.73 17.99 3.65
CA MET A 220 -10.82 18.90 3.32
C MET A 220 -11.59 18.43 2.07
N MET A 221 -10.89 18.11 0.98
CA MET A 221 -11.49 17.66 -0.28
C MET A 221 -12.29 16.36 -0.07
N ALA A 222 -11.71 15.39 0.63
CA ALA A 222 -12.37 14.12 0.95
C ALA A 222 -13.67 14.35 1.73
N ALA A 223 -13.64 15.21 2.76
CA ALA A 223 -14.83 15.54 3.54
C ALA A 223 -15.92 16.21 2.67
N GLN A 224 -15.56 17.11 1.76
CA GLN A 224 -16.53 17.74 0.86
C GLN A 224 -17.12 16.80 -0.18
N ILE A 225 -16.31 15.91 -0.76
CA ILE A 225 -16.74 14.97 -1.80
C ILE A 225 -17.63 13.86 -1.22
N ILE A 226 -17.23 13.30 -0.07
CA ILE A 226 -17.95 12.18 0.55
C ILE A 226 -19.17 12.69 1.35
N GLY A 227 -19.04 13.86 1.98
CA GLY A 227 -20.06 14.41 2.87
C GLY A 227 -20.09 13.75 4.25
N ASP A 228 -21.01 14.23 5.11
CA ASP A 228 -21.13 13.81 6.51
C ASP A 228 -22.34 12.88 6.77
N ASP A 229 -23.17 12.64 5.76
CA ASP A 229 -24.35 11.78 5.89
C ASP A 229 -23.97 10.30 5.73
N ARG A 230 -23.70 9.66 6.87
CA ARG A 230 -23.37 8.24 6.95
C ARG A 230 -24.42 7.35 6.28
N GLU A 231 -25.72 7.67 6.39
CA GLU A 231 -26.78 6.83 5.84
C GLU A 231 -26.86 6.93 4.30
N ALA A 232 -26.34 8.02 3.72
CA ALA A 232 -26.19 8.17 2.28
C ALA A 232 -25.02 7.36 1.69
N ILE A 233 -24.07 6.92 2.53
CA ILE A 233 -22.87 6.18 2.11
C ILE A 233 -23.13 4.68 2.25
N ARG A 234 -23.29 3.99 1.12
CA ARG A 234 -23.55 2.55 1.11
C ARG A 234 -22.26 1.74 0.99
N GLU A 235 -22.23 0.57 1.62
CA GLU A 235 -21.19 -0.43 1.38
C GLU A 235 -21.14 -0.77 -0.12
N GLY A 236 -19.95 -0.80 -0.71
CA GLY A 236 -19.76 -0.99 -2.16
C GLY A 236 -19.62 0.28 -3.00
N TYR A 237 -19.59 1.48 -2.39
CA TYR A 237 -19.16 2.69 -3.10
C TYR A 237 -17.74 2.51 -3.62
N SER A 238 -17.54 2.99 -4.85
CA SER A 238 -16.24 3.02 -5.51
C SER A 238 -15.66 4.41 -5.41
N ILE A 239 -14.42 4.51 -4.93
CA ILE A 239 -13.66 5.75 -4.86
C ILE A 239 -12.50 5.61 -5.84
N LEU A 240 -12.38 6.57 -6.74
CA LEU A 240 -11.34 6.60 -7.76
C LEU A 240 -10.51 7.87 -7.63
N ASP A 241 -9.19 7.70 -7.61
CA ASP A 241 -8.22 8.78 -7.74
C ASP A 241 -7.43 8.58 -9.04
N PRO A 242 -7.61 9.45 -10.06
CA PRO A 242 -6.99 9.29 -11.37
C PRO A 242 -5.52 9.72 -11.42
N CYS A 243 -5.02 10.40 -10.39
CA CYS A 243 -3.65 10.92 -10.29
C CYS A 243 -3.14 10.71 -8.86
N ALA A 244 -3.15 9.45 -8.44
CA ALA A 244 -3.10 9.09 -7.03
C ALA A 244 -1.77 9.41 -6.34
N GLY A 245 -0.68 9.58 -7.09
CA GLY A 245 0.66 9.62 -6.54
C GLY A 245 0.89 8.39 -5.67
N THR A 246 1.22 8.61 -4.39
CA THR A 246 1.37 7.57 -3.37
C THR A 246 0.07 7.25 -2.59
N GLY A 247 -1.05 7.85 -2.99
CA GLY A 247 -2.39 7.59 -2.45
C GLY A 247 -2.90 8.61 -1.43
N GLY A 248 -2.40 9.85 -1.44
CA GLY A 248 -2.76 10.87 -0.45
C GLY A 248 -4.25 11.18 -0.35
N MET A 249 -4.96 11.27 -1.48
CA MET A 249 -6.41 11.46 -1.49
C MET A 249 -7.15 10.21 -0.98
N VAL A 250 -6.72 9.02 -1.41
CA VAL A 250 -7.26 7.73 -0.96
C VAL A 250 -7.14 7.58 0.56
N ARG A 251 -5.97 7.89 1.12
CA ARG A 251 -5.74 7.94 2.57
C ARG A 251 -6.76 8.83 3.26
N SER A 252 -6.95 10.05 2.75
CA SER A 252 -7.79 11.07 3.36
C SER A 252 -9.27 10.69 3.30
N ALA A 253 -9.72 10.14 2.16
CA ALA A 253 -11.03 9.52 2.02
C ALA A 253 -11.25 8.37 3.01
N ALA A 254 -10.28 7.46 3.16
CA ALA A 254 -10.36 6.36 4.12
C ALA A 254 -10.40 6.86 5.57
N GLN A 255 -9.65 7.91 5.92
CA GLN A 255 -9.71 8.54 7.23
C GLN A 255 -11.05 9.19 7.51
N HIS A 256 -11.63 9.89 6.53
CA HIS A 256 -12.98 10.45 6.64
C HIS A 256 -14.04 9.37 6.88
N LEU A 257 -13.99 8.26 6.13
CA LEU A 257 -14.86 7.09 6.34
C LEU A 257 -14.71 6.51 7.76
N ARG A 258 -13.47 6.35 8.27
CA ARG A 258 -13.21 5.90 9.64
C ARG A 258 -13.77 6.86 10.68
N GLY A 259 -13.65 8.17 10.45
CA GLY A 259 -14.22 9.22 11.30
C GLY A 259 -15.75 9.12 11.40
N MET A 260 -16.42 8.63 10.36
CA MET A 260 -17.84 8.29 10.37
C MET A 260 -18.15 6.91 10.95
N GLY A 261 -17.14 6.13 11.37
CA GLY A 261 -17.26 4.77 11.87
C GLY A 261 -17.51 3.72 10.78
N LEU A 262 -17.16 4.02 9.53
CA LEU A 262 -17.22 3.09 8.41
C LEU A 262 -15.85 2.43 8.23
N ASP A 263 -15.85 1.19 7.77
CA ASP A 263 -14.62 0.42 7.53
C ASP A 263 -14.18 0.59 6.07
N PRO A 264 -13.02 1.23 5.80
CA PRO A 264 -12.48 1.38 4.44
C PRO A 264 -12.32 0.07 3.68
N ALA A 265 -12.11 -1.06 4.38
CA ALA A 265 -11.94 -2.37 3.74
C ALA A 265 -13.21 -2.87 3.00
N LYS A 266 -14.36 -2.25 3.26
CA LYS A 266 -15.65 -2.57 2.62
C LYS A 266 -15.95 -1.75 1.35
N PHE A 267 -15.07 -0.83 0.98
CA PHE A 267 -15.20 0.01 -0.20
C PHE A 267 -14.34 -0.51 -1.34
N THR A 268 -14.66 -0.10 -2.57
CA THR A 268 -13.82 -0.36 -3.74
C THR A 268 -12.93 0.84 -3.97
N TRP A 269 -11.62 0.62 -4.08
CA TRP A 269 -10.64 1.69 -4.27
C TRP A 269 -9.93 1.49 -5.59
N PHE A 270 -9.92 2.51 -6.43
CA PHE A 270 -9.16 2.55 -7.66
C PHE A 270 -8.18 3.72 -7.59
N ALA A 271 -6.90 3.43 -7.72
CA ALA A 271 -5.87 4.45 -7.82
C ALA A 271 -5.13 4.27 -9.15
N GLN A 272 -4.90 5.39 -9.83
CA GLN A 272 -4.19 5.43 -11.10
C GLN A 272 -3.08 6.45 -11.00
N GLU A 273 -1.89 6.09 -11.47
CA GLU A 273 -0.71 6.95 -11.40
C GLU A 273 0.24 6.68 -12.57
N ILE A 274 0.78 7.72 -13.18
CA ILE A 274 1.66 7.58 -14.34
C ILE A 274 3.09 7.23 -13.92
N ASP A 275 3.57 7.76 -12.79
CA ASP A 275 4.90 7.49 -12.27
C ASP A 275 5.00 6.10 -11.63
N PRO A 276 5.85 5.19 -12.13
CA PRO A 276 5.94 3.83 -11.61
C PRO A 276 6.35 3.73 -10.13
N LEU A 277 7.18 4.66 -9.63
CA LEU A 277 7.61 4.65 -8.23
C LEU A 277 6.50 5.14 -7.29
N ALA A 278 5.74 6.15 -7.70
CA ALA A 278 4.58 6.64 -6.98
C ALA A 278 3.46 5.58 -6.98
N ALA A 279 3.15 4.97 -8.13
CA ALA A 279 2.20 3.87 -8.24
C ALA A 279 2.59 2.68 -7.35
N ALA A 280 3.87 2.32 -7.32
CA ALA A 280 4.40 1.29 -6.42
C ALA A 280 4.24 1.68 -4.94
N GLY A 281 4.53 2.93 -4.58
CA GLY A 281 4.29 3.46 -3.23
C GLY A 281 2.81 3.46 -2.84
N CYS A 282 1.92 3.79 -3.78
CA CYS A 282 0.47 3.68 -3.59
C CYS A 282 0.05 2.23 -3.32
N ALA A 283 0.55 1.27 -4.09
CA ALA A 283 0.28 -0.15 -3.87
C ALA A 283 0.75 -0.64 -2.49
N VAL A 284 1.94 -0.22 -2.03
CA VAL A 284 2.42 -0.46 -0.66
C VAL A 284 1.46 0.13 0.37
N ASN A 285 1.09 1.40 0.19
CA ASN A 285 0.23 2.13 1.10
C ASN A 285 -1.19 1.54 1.19
N MET A 286 -1.77 1.05 0.11
CA MET A 286 -3.06 0.35 0.11
C MET A 286 -3.07 -0.86 1.05
N ILE A 287 -1.93 -1.56 1.17
CA ILE A 287 -1.75 -2.67 2.12
C ILE A 287 -1.58 -2.13 3.54
N VAL A 288 -0.65 -1.19 3.74
CA VAL A 288 -0.29 -0.64 5.06
C VAL A 288 -1.50 0.01 5.74
N TRP A 289 -2.30 0.73 4.97
CA TRP A 289 -3.49 1.44 5.42
C TRP A 289 -4.74 0.57 5.47
N GLY A 290 -4.65 -0.73 5.15
CA GLY A 290 -5.75 -1.67 5.31
C GLY A 290 -6.97 -1.36 4.45
N MET A 291 -6.78 -1.00 3.18
CA MET A 291 -7.88 -0.66 2.25
C MET A 291 -8.71 -1.88 1.79
N GLY A 292 -8.40 -3.07 2.31
CA GLY A 292 -9.16 -4.29 2.05
C GLY A 292 -8.89 -4.94 0.68
N PRO A 293 -9.66 -5.99 0.34
CA PRO A 293 -9.46 -6.78 -0.88
C PRO A 293 -9.70 -6.00 -2.18
N ASN A 294 -10.60 -5.03 -2.14
CA ASN A 294 -11.11 -4.32 -3.31
C ASN A 294 -10.31 -3.05 -3.64
N ALA A 295 -9.10 -2.92 -3.08
CA ALA A 295 -8.17 -1.86 -3.43
C ALA A 295 -7.30 -2.26 -4.62
N LEU A 296 -7.25 -1.44 -5.65
CA LEU A 296 -6.63 -1.72 -6.94
C LEU A 296 -5.80 -0.52 -7.38
N VAL A 297 -4.59 -0.77 -7.90
CA VAL A 297 -3.67 0.28 -8.36
C VAL A 297 -3.23 -0.04 -9.78
N ALA A 298 -3.38 0.93 -10.69
CA ALA A 298 -2.88 0.84 -12.07
C ALA A 298 -1.79 1.89 -12.29
N CYS A 299 -0.68 1.47 -12.90
CA CYS A 299 0.32 2.39 -13.44
C CYS A 299 -0.03 2.74 -14.88
N GLY A 300 -0.20 4.01 -15.23
CA GLY A 300 -0.49 4.44 -16.61
C GLY A 300 -0.96 5.88 -16.75
N ASP A 301 -1.12 6.32 -17.99
CA ASP A 301 -1.46 7.71 -18.33
C ASP A 301 -2.99 7.89 -18.42
N THR A 302 -3.55 8.66 -17.50
CA THR A 302 -4.99 8.96 -17.46
C THR A 302 -5.51 9.71 -18.67
N LEU A 303 -4.74 10.63 -19.23
CA LEU A 303 -5.19 11.42 -20.38
C LEU A 303 -5.12 10.61 -21.66
N ALA A 304 -4.09 9.77 -21.81
CA ALA A 304 -3.90 8.95 -23.01
C ALA A 304 -4.74 7.66 -23.00
N GLU A 305 -4.91 7.04 -21.84
CA GLU A 305 -5.53 5.71 -21.71
C GLU A 305 -6.92 5.73 -21.07
N GLY A 306 -7.32 6.85 -20.44
CA GLY A 306 -8.58 6.98 -19.72
C GLY A 306 -8.59 6.20 -18.40
N ASP A 307 -9.76 5.66 -18.06
CA ASP A 307 -9.99 4.89 -16.83
C ASP A 307 -9.30 3.52 -16.87
N LEU A 308 -8.28 3.32 -16.03
CA LEU A 308 -7.52 2.07 -15.97
C LEU A 308 -8.05 1.06 -14.96
N TRP A 309 -9.16 1.34 -14.29
CA TRP A 309 -9.76 0.38 -13.36
C TRP A 309 -10.08 -0.99 -14.00
N PRO A 310 -10.52 -1.12 -15.27
CA PRO A 310 -10.72 -2.44 -15.89
C PRO A 310 -9.40 -3.21 -16.03
N ARG A 311 -8.31 -2.50 -16.36
CA ARG A 311 -6.96 -3.06 -16.43
C ARG A 311 -6.50 -3.53 -15.06
N ALA A 312 -6.76 -2.77 -14.00
CA ALA A 312 -6.41 -3.16 -12.64
C ALA A 312 -7.18 -4.42 -12.18
N VAL A 313 -8.46 -4.53 -12.53
CA VAL A 313 -9.28 -5.72 -12.23
C VAL A 313 -8.74 -6.96 -12.97
N GLU A 314 -8.42 -6.83 -14.26
CA GLU A 314 -7.87 -7.94 -15.04
C GLU A 314 -6.47 -8.34 -14.55
N HIS A 315 -5.61 -7.36 -14.25
CA HIS A 315 -4.29 -7.60 -13.67
C HIS A 315 -4.39 -8.35 -12.34
N ARG A 316 -5.33 -7.96 -11.46
CA ARG A 316 -5.64 -8.71 -10.23
C ARG A 316 -5.97 -10.16 -10.53
N ARG A 317 -6.87 -10.41 -11.49
CA ARG A 317 -7.32 -11.75 -11.85
C ARG A 317 -6.13 -12.62 -12.26
N ILE A 318 -5.30 -12.12 -13.17
CA ILE A 318 -4.08 -12.81 -13.65
C ILE A 318 -3.10 -13.07 -12.51
N MET A 319 -2.87 -12.09 -11.64
CA MET A 319 -1.90 -12.25 -10.54
C MET A 319 -2.38 -13.21 -9.46
N VAL A 320 -3.69 -13.27 -9.20
CA VAL A 320 -4.29 -14.27 -8.30
C VAL A 320 -4.16 -15.67 -8.88
N GLU A 321 -4.46 -15.85 -10.17
CA GLU A 321 -4.30 -17.13 -10.89
C GLU A 321 -2.84 -17.61 -10.81
N ARG A 322 -1.88 -16.73 -11.12
CA ARG A 322 -0.44 -17.03 -11.02
C ARG A 322 -0.01 -17.44 -9.61
N ARG A 323 -0.55 -16.78 -8.58
CA ARG A 323 -0.29 -17.14 -7.18
C ARG A 323 -0.84 -18.51 -6.84
N ASP A 324 -2.08 -18.79 -7.25
CA ASP A 324 -2.74 -20.05 -6.95
C ASP A 324 -2.02 -21.22 -7.64
N ASP A 325 -1.55 -21.03 -8.87
CA ASP A 325 -0.69 -21.97 -9.57
C ASP A 325 0.64 -22.19 -8.85
N ALA A 326 1.33 -21.13 -8.44
CA ALA A 326 2.59 -21.23 -7.70
C ALA A 326 2.40 -21.96 -6.36
N ALA A 327 1.30 -21.69 -5.64
CA ALA A 327 0.95 -22.38 -4.41
C ALA A 327 0.68 -23.88 -4.64
N ALA A 328 -0.02 -24.23 -5.71
CA ALA A 328 -0.28 -25.62 -6.09
C ALA A 328 1.02 -26.37 -6.39
N HIS A 329 1.93 -25.77 -7.16
CA HIS A 329 3.25 -26.35 -7.45
C HIS A 329 4.08 -26.55 -6.17
N MET A 330 4.13 -25.55 -5.28
CA MET A 330 4.84 -25.66 -4.00
C MET A 330 4.27 -26.77 -3.11
N ALA A 331 2.95 -26.95 -3.08
CA ALA A 331 2.30 -28.02 -2.33
C ALA A 331 2.71 -29.41 -2.85
N ILE A 332 2.80 -29.58 -4.18
CA ILE A 332 3.27 -30.82 -4.80
C ILE A 332 4.72 -31.09 -4.43
N VAL A 333 5.61 -30.12 -4.59
CA VAL A 333 7.04 -30.26 -4.25
C VAL A 333 7.22 -30.64 -2.79
N HIS A 334 6.49 -29.98 -1.87
CA HIS A 334 6.53 -30.31 -0.45
C HIS A 334 6.00 -31.73 -0.15
N ALA A 335 4.93 -32.17 -0.83
CA ALA A 335 4.40 -33.52 -0.69
C ALA A 335 5.40 -34.58 -1.17
N VAL A 336 6.04 -34.38 -2.32
CA VAL A 336 7.10 -35.26 -2.85
C VAL A 336 8.27 -35.33 -1.88
N GLY A 337 8.79 -34.19 -1.42
CA GLY A 337 9.90 -34.15 -0.47
C GLY A 337 9.60 -34.87 0.84
N ARG A 338 8.36 -34.82 1.34
CA ARG A 338 7.93 -35.60 2.52
C ARG A 338 7.93 -37.10 2.26
N VAL A 339 7.47 -37.55 1.09
CA VAL A 339 7.50 -38.97 0.72
C VAL A 339 8.94 -39.46 0.63
N GLU A 340 9.83 -38.71 -0.03
CA GLU A 340 11.26 -39.04 -0.12
C GLU A 340 11.91 -39.14 1.26
N GLN A 341 11.60 -38.22 2.19
CA GLN A 341 12.09 -38.29 3.56
C GLN A 341 11.60 -39.53 4.32
N LEU A 342 10.35 -39.95 4.11
CA LEU A 342 9.80 -41.17 4.71
C LEU A 342 10.44 -42.43 4.14
N VAL A 343 10.62 -42.49 2.81
CA VAL A 343 11.27 -43.62 2.12
C VAL A 343 12.75 -43.73 2.52
N ASN A 344 13.49 -42.62 2.52
CA ASN A 344 14.91 -42.60 2.86
C ASN A 344 15.16 -42.74 4.37
N GLY A 345 14.24 -42.27 5.22
CA GLY A 345 14.28 -42.47 6.66
C GLY A 345 14.01 -43.93 7.07
N GLY A 346 13.14 -44.64 6.34
CA GLY A 346 12.88 -46.07 6.53
C GLY A 346 14.06 -46.97 6.15
N SER A 347 14.83 -46.60 5.11
CA SER A 347 16.03 -47.34 4.68
C SER A 347 17.25 -47.24 5.60
N ARG A 348 17.26 -46.34 6.61
CA ARG A 348 18.33 -46.26 7.62
C ARG A 348 18.02 -47.01 8.91
N ALA A 349 16.80 -47.55 9.05
CA ALA A 349 16.32 -48.25 10.25
C ALA A 349 16.13 -49.76 10.03
N ALA A 350 16.43 -50.27 8.83
CA ALA A 350 16.49 -51.69 8.47
C ALA A 350 17.94 -52.04 8.12
#